data_AF-A0A7Y2CIW5-F1
#
_entry.id   AF-A0A7Y2CIW5-F1
#
_cell.length_a   1.000
_cell.length_b   1.000
_cell.length_c   1.000
_cell.angle_alpha   90.00
_cell.angle_beta   90.00
_cell.angle_gamma   90.00
#
_symmetry.space_group_name_H-M   'P 1'
#
loop_
_entity.id
_entity.type
_entity.pdbx_description
1 polymer ?
#
loop_
_entity_poly.entity_id
_entity_poly.type
_entity_poly.pdbx_seq_one_letter_code
_entity_poly.pdbx_strand_id
1 'polypeptide(L)'
;GPALRKKATTVEGFCRKHNIECINLLKCDAEGAEPEVLMGIGDMWGRIDVIALDTGRERKGERTNQECKTLLTDHGYDVIDEKFGKRLMTFGMRRI
;
A
#
# COMPACT_ATOMS: atom_id res chain seq x y z
N GLY A 1 7.92 -10.08 -23.15
CA GLY A 1 9.19 -9.33 -23.01
C GLY A 1 10.18 -10.14 -22.18
N PRO A 2 11.45 -9.72 -22.07
CA PRO A 2 12.43 -10.40 -21.23
C PRO A 2 12.05 -10.31 -19.76
N ALA A 3 12.30 -11.38 -18.99
CA ALA A 3 12.11 -11.38 -17.55
C ALA A 3 13.25 -10.62 -16.87
N LEU A 4 12.93 -9.53 -16.17
CA LEU A 4 13.90 -8.77 -15.36
C LEU A 4 13.73 -9.15 -13.89
N ARG A 5 14.85 -9.48 -13.22
CA ARG A 5 14.88 -9.70 -11.77
C ARG A 5 15.62 -8.53 -11.12
N LYS A 6 15.02 -7.98 -10.06
CA LYS A 6 15.60 -6.90 -9.24
C LYS A 6 15.43 -7.26 -7.77
N LYS A 7 16.31 -6.73 -6.92
CA LYS A 7 16.14 -6.81 -5.47
C LYS A 7 15.04 -5.83 -5.07
N ALA A 8 14.15 -6.27 -4.19
CA ALA A 8 13.15 -5.42 -3.54
C ALA A 8 13.52 -5.24 -2.05
N THR A 9 12.90 -4.26 -1.41
CA THR A 9 12.97 -4.06 0.05
C THR A 9 11.57 -3.76 0.57
N THR A 10 11.39 -3.85 1.88
CA THR A 10 10.13 -3.53 2.55
C THR A 10 10.06 -2.04 2.87
N VAL A 11 8.86 -1.53 3.13
CA VAL A 11 8.68 -0.13 3.58
C VAL A 11 9.44 0.09 4.89
N GLU A 12 9.30 -0.84 5.85
CA GLU A 12 10.07 -0.82 7.10
C GLU A 12 11.58 -0.77 6.87
N GLY A 13 12.10 -1.64 6.00
CA GLY A 13 13.53 -1.72 5.71
C GLY A 13 14.07 -0.44 5.10
N PHE A 14 13.29 0.18 4.20
CA PHE A 14 13.61 1.48 3.63
C PHE A 14 13.61 2.58 4.70
N CYS A 15 12.56 2.67 5.52
CA CYS A 15 12.46 3.68 6.58
C CYS A 15 13.61 3.56 7.59
N ARG A 16 13.91 2.36 8.05
CA ARG A 16 15.03 2.10 8.98
C ARG A 16 16.37 2.51 8.39
N LYS A 17 16.63 2.20 7.12
CA LYS A 17 17.88 2.57 6.43
C LYS A 17 18.05 4.09 6.33
N HIS A 18 16.95 4.83 6.18
CA HIS A 18 16.94 6.27 5.94
C HIS A 18 16.58 7.10 7.18
N ASN A 19 16.44 6.47 8.36
CA ASN A 19 16.00 7.11 9.61
C ASN A 19 14.68 7.89 9.45
N ILE A 20 13.72 7.31 8.72
CA ILE A 20 12.38 7.87 8.55
C ILE A 20 11.50 7.36 9.70
N GLU A 21 11.07 8.27 10.56
CA GLU A 21 10.27 7.92 11.74
C GLU A 21 8.77 7.95 11.47
N CYS A 22 8.30 8.80 10.56
CA CYS A 22 6.89 8.94 10.19
C CYS A 22 6.73 9.26 8.71
N ILE A 23 5.56 8.92 8.15
CA ILE A 23 5.20 9.20 6.76
C ILE A 23 3.81 9.85 6.75
N ASN A 24 3.69 11.06 6.22
CA ASN A 24 2.37 11.69 6.11
C ASN A 24 1.51 11.05 4.99
N LEU A 25 2.15 10.62 3.90
CA LEU A 25 1.48 9.94 2.79
C LEU A 25 2.37 8.86 2.16
N LEU A 26 1.87 7.62 2.14
CA LEU A 26 2.42 6.53 1.35
C LEU A 26 1.54 6.29 0.12
N LYS A 27 2.01 6.72 -1.06
CA LYS A 27 1.37 6.36 -2.35
C LYS A 27 2.00 5.08 -2.90
N CYS A 28 1.16 4.10 -3.24
CA CYS A 28 1.57 2.79 -3.76
C CYS A 28 0.85 2.49 -5.07
N ASP A 29 1.63 2.02 -6.04
CA ASP A 29 1.23 1.68 -7.40
C ASP A 29 2.20 0.58 -7.82
N ALA A 30 1.84 -0.66 -7.45
CA ALA A 30 2.75 -1.80 -7.43
C ALA A 30 2.34 -2.87 -8.45
N GLU A 31 1.52 -2.49 -9.45
CA GLU A 31 1.09 -3.35 -10.55
C GLU A 31 0.41 -4.63 -10.04
N GLY A 32 -0.43 -4.50 -9.02
CA GLY A 32 -1.15 -5.61 -8.40
C GLY A 32 -0.40 -6.27 -7.22
N ALA A 33 0.72 -5.72 -6.77
CA ALA A 33 1.46 -6.19 -5.59
C ALA A 33 1.24 -5.31 -4.34
N GLU A 34 0.14 -4.55 -4.31
CA GLU A 34 -0.19 -3.66 -3.19
C GLU A 34 -0.32 -4.38 -1.85
N PRO A 35 -0.95 -5.57 -1.75
CA PRO A 35 -1.01 -6.34 -0.51
C PRO A 35 0.39 -6.69 0.03
N GLU A 36 1.33 -7.06 -0.83
CA GLU A 36 2.70 -7.39 -0.47
C GLU A 36 3.47 -6.16 0.04
N VAL A 37 3.19 -4.97 -0.53
CA VAL A 37 3.73 -3.71 -0.01
C VAL A 37 3.19 -3.43 1.39
N LEU A 38 1.88 -3.62 1.62
CA LEU A 38 1.27 -3.44 2.95
C LEU A 38 1.83 -4.43 3.98
N MET A 39 1.99 -5.71 3.62
CA MET A 39 2.62 -6.71 4.49
C MET A 39 4.07 -6.33 4.85
N GLY A 40 4.75 -5.57 3.97
CA GLY A 40 6.08 -5.02 4.21
C GLY A 40 6.12 -3.73 5.05
N ILE A 41 5.01 -3.24 5.59
CA ILE A 41 5.01 -2.03 6.44
C ILE A 41 5.65 -2.31 7.81
N GLY A 42 5.47 -3.50 8.39
CA GLY A 42 6.12 -3.89 9.64
C GLY A 42 5.86 -2.89 10.79
N ASP A 43 6.91 -2.53 11.54
CA ASP A 43 6.82 -1.61 12.68
C ASP A 43 6.44 -0.16 12.31
N MET A 44 6.31 0.15 11.01
CA MET A 44 5.83 1.46 10.55
C MET A 44 4.30 1.57 10.60
N TRP A 45 3.57 0.50 10.93
CA TRP A 45 2.14 0.59 11.20
C TRP A 45 1.87 1.57 12.35
N GLY A 46 0.87 2.43 12.19
CA GLY A 46 0.59 3.52 13.13
C GLY A 46 1.54 4.72 13.03
N ARG A 47 2.54 4.71 12.14
CA ARG A 47 3.44 5.85 11.85
C ARG A 47 3.24 6.43 10.45
N ILE A 48 2.24 5.94 9.74
CA ILE A 48 1.82 6.43 8.43
C ILE A 48 0.44 7.06 8.59
N ASP A 49 0.28 8.32 8.21
CA ASP A 49 -1.01 9.02 8.40
C ASP A 49 -2.02 8.62 7.33
N VAL A 50 -1.57 8.57 6.07
CA VAL A 50 -2.41 8.22 4.92
C VAL A 50 -1.69 7.22 4.02
N ILE A 51 -2.42 6.20 3.59
CA ILE A 51 -1.97 5.22 2.59
C ILE A 51 -2.92 5.30 1.41
N ALA A 52 -2.38 5.52 0.20
CA ALA A 52 -3.14 5.58 -1.04
C ALA A 52 -2.64 4.49 -2.00
N LEU A 53 -3.50 3.55 -2.35
CA LEU A 53 -3.19 2.37 -3.16
C LEU A 53 -3.95 2.45 -4.49
N ASP A 54 -3.27 2.25 -5.61
CA ASP A 54 -3.95 1.91 -6.86
C ASP A 54 -4.33 0.44 -6.82
N THR A 55 -5.62 0.14 -6.70
CA THR A 55 -6.16 -1.22 -6.55
C THR A 55 -6.98 -1.63 -7.77
N GLY A 56 -6.58 -1.09 -8.93
CA GLY A 56 -7.07 -1.46 -10.25
C GLY A 56 -6.90 -2.95 -10.59
N ARG A 57 -7.35 -3.34 -11.78
CA ARG A 57 -7.31 -4.74 -12.27
C ARG A 57 -5.92 -5.12 -12.80
N GLU A 58 -4.87 -4.91 -12.02
CA GLU A 58 -3.47 -5.04 -12.45
C GLU A 58 -2.90 -6.43 -12.12
N ARG A 59 -3.45 -7.12 -11.11
CA ARG A 59 -3.08 -8.49 -10.74
C ARG A 59 -3.67 -9.51 -11.73
N LYS A 60 -3.11 -9.58 -12.94
CA LYS A 60 -3.58 -10.46 -14.03
C LYS A 60 -5.08 -10.25 -14.35
N GLY A 61 -5.56 -9.01 -14.25
CA GLY A 61 -6.96 -8.68 -14.44
C GLY A 61 -7.83 -8.78 -13.18
N GLU A 62 -7.27 -9.16 -12.03
CA GLU A 62 -7.96 -9.12 -10.73
C GLU A 62 -7.59 -7.88 -9.93
N ARG A 63 -8.45 -7.52 -8.97
CA ARG A 63 -8.23 -6.40 -8.06
C ARG A 63 -7.61 -6.85 -6.75
N THR A 64 -6.89 -5.95 -6.10
CA THR A 64 -6.31 -6.12 -4.76
C THR A 64 -7.08 -5.38 -3.67
N ASN A 65 -8.12 -4.62 -4.02
CA ASN A 65 -8.81 -3.68 -3.12
C ASN A 65 -9.36 -4.35 -1.85
N GLN A 66 -9.96 -5.54 -1.95
CA GLN A 66 -10.55 -6.22 -0.79
C GLN A 66 -9.49 -6.74 0.19
N GLU A 67 -8.39 -7.27 -0.33
CA GLU A 67 -7.26 -7.74 0.48
C GLU A 67 -6.57 -6.56 1.18
N CYS A 68 -6.30 -5.49 0.42
CA CYS A 68 -5.76 -4.24 0.97
C CYS A 68 -6.68 -3.62 2.03
N LYS A 69 -7.99 -3.62 1.81
CA LYS A 69 -8.97 -3.10 2.77
C LYS A 69 -8.95 -3.88 4.08
N THR A 70 -8.90 -5.21 4.02
CA THR A 70 -8.77 -6.05 5.22
C THR A 70 -7.49 -5.71 5.98
N LEU A 71 -6.34 -5.69 5.30
CA LEU A 71 -5.05 -5.36 5.92
C LEU A 71 -5.04 -3.97 6.57
N LEU A 72 -5.58 -2.95 5.89
CA LEU A 72 -5.68 -1.59 6.43
C LEU A 72 -6.60 -1.51 7.65
N THR A 73 -7.76 -2.18 7.59
CA THR A 73 -8.75 -2.18 8.69
C THR A 73 -8.19 -2.90 9.92
N ASP A 74 -7.51 -4.04 9.72
CA ASP A 74 -6.89 -4.82 10.79
C ASP A 74 -5.80 -4.02 11.54
N HIS A 75 -5.19 -3.04 10.87
CA HIS A 75 -4.20 -2.12 11.46
C HIS A 75 -4.79 -0.76 11.88
N GLY A 76 -6.12 -0.64 11.96
CA GLY A 76 -6.81 0.50 12.56
C GLY A 76 -6.98 1.73 11.65
N TYR A 77 -6.88 1.57 10.34
CA TYR A 77 -7.18 2.64 9.38
C TYR A 77 -8.66 2.67 9.03
N ASP A 78 -9.21 3.87 8.87
CA ASP A 78 -10.46 4.07 8.15
C ASP A 78 -10.21 3.90 6.65
N VAL A 79 -11.00 3.03 6.00
CA VAL A 79 -10.79 2.70 4.59
C VAL A 79 -11.91 3.23 3.71
N ILE A 80 -11.55 3.96 2.66
CA ILE A 80 -12.46 4.36 1.59
C ILE A 80 -11.95 3.86 0.23
N ASP A 81 -12.88 3.48 -0.63
CA ASP A 81 -12.62 3.15 -2.03
C ASP A 81 -13.22 4.25 -2.90
N GLU A 82 -12.42 4.80 -3.81
CA GLU A 82 -12.86 5.87 -4.72
C GLU A 82 -12.48 5.53 -6.16
N LYS A 83 -13.38 5.84 -7.10
CA LYS A 83 -13.17 5.55 -8.51
C LYS A 83 -12.84 6.82 -9.29
N PHE A 84 -11.61 6.88 -9.80
CA PHE A 84 -11.15 7.98 -10.64
C PHE A 84 -11.08 7.52 -12.11
N GLY A 85 -12.13 7.79 -12.86
CA GLY A 85 -12.25 7.34 -14.25
C GLY A 85 -12.26 5.81 -14.34
N LYS A 86 -11.19 5.21 -14.87
CA LYS A 86 -11.04 3.75 -15.00
C LYS A 86 -10.31 3.10 -13.80
N ARG A 87 -9.67 3.89 -12.95
CA ARG A 87 -8.89 3.41 -11.80
C ARG A 87 -9.78 3.31 -10.56
N LEU A 88 -9.53 2.30 -9.74
CA LEU A 88 -10.07 2.19 -8.40
C LEU A 88 -8.90 2.44 -7.44
N MET A 89 -9.08 3.38 -6.54
CA MET A 89 -8.12 3.70 -5.51
C MET A 89 -8.68 3.26 -4.15
N THR A 90 -7.83 2.67 -3.33
CA THR A 90 -8.14 2.34 -1.93
C THR A 90 -7.29 3.22 -1.02
N PHE A 91 -7.93 3.96 -0.12
CA PHE A 91 -7.26 4.84 0.82
C PHE A 91 -7.45 4.34 2.24
N GLY A 92 -6.37 4.29 3.02
CA GLY A 92 -6.40 4.12 4.46
C GLY A 92 -6.02 5.43 5.14
N MET A 93 -6.85 5.91 6.07
CA MET A 93 -6.60 7.10 6.87
C MET A 93 -6.53 6.75 8.35
N ARG A 94 -5.47 7.15 9.03
CA ARG A 94 -5.36 6.99 10.48
C ARG A 94 -6.17 8.07 11.19
N ARG A 95 -7.04 7.69 12.13
CA ARG A 95 -7.64 8.66 13.06
C ARG A 95 -6.57 9.06 14.08
N ILE A 96 -6.24 10.35 14.10
CA ILE A 96 -5.32 10.98 15.06
C ILE A 96 -6.10 11.34 16.33
#